data_AF-A0A2H9T126-F1
#
_entry.id   AF-A0A2H9T126-F1
#
_cell.length_a   1.000
_cell.length_b   1.000
_cell.length_c   1.000
_cell.angle_alpha   90.00
_cell.angle_beta   90.00
_cell.angle_gamma   90.00
#
_symmetry.space_group_name_H-M   'P 1'
#
loop_
_entity.id
_entity.type
_entity.pdbx_description
1 polymer ?
#
loop_
_entity_poly.entity_id
_entity_poly.type
_entity_poly.pdbx_seq_one_letter_code
_entity_poly.pdbx_strand_id
1 'polypeptide(L)'
;MFFGRWRRRIDGKRRIVVPERFRGEFNGEVLLMVNKSNEQEKESLLAYSLKGTEKLPPEKMKFLFSAKPDGQGRIVLPKAVCDTLFKGCSEVIWEGWKDHFKILPCSS
;
A
#
# COMPACT_ATOMS: atom_id res chain seq x y z
N MET A 1 -7.44 6.21 14.83
CA MET A 1 -8.03 6.77 13.59
C MET A 1 -6.87 7.26 12.73
N PHE A 2 -6.69 6.68 11.53
CA PHE A 2 -5.53 6.97 10.69
C PHE A 2 -5.79 8.19 9.83
N PHE A 3 -5.17 9.32 10.14
CA PHE A 3 -5.26 10.53 9.30
C PHE A 3 -3.89 11.10 9.02
N GLY A 4 -3.62 11.34 7.74
CA GLY A 4 -2.44 12.05 7.25
C GLY A 4 -1.84 11.42 6.01
N ARG A 5 -0.86 12.12 5.42
CA ARG A 5 -0.09 11.69 4.26
C ARG A 5 1.40 11.77 4.54
N TRP A 6 2.17 10.74 4.20
CA TRP A 6 3.62 10.69 4.37
C TRP A 6 4.31 10.11 3.15
N ARG A 7 5.36 10.77 2.66
CA ARG A 7 6.23 10.22 1.62
C ARG A 7 7.27 9.28 2.23
N ARG A 8 7.50 8.15 1.56
CA ARG A 8 8.52 7.16 1.94
C ARG A 8 9.19 6.60 0.68
N ARG A 9 10.50 6.40 0.77
CA ARG A 9 11.28 5.76 -0.30
C ARG A 9 11.08 4.24 -0.26
N ILE A 10 10.94 3.63 -1.43
CA ILE A 10 11.06 2.18 -1.62
C ILE A 10 12.54 1.86 -1.71
N ASP A 11 13.02 0.97 -0.84
CA ASP A 11 14.42 0.54 -0.90
C ASP A 11 14.66 -0.51 -2.00
N GLY A 12 15.94 -0.79 -2.30
CA GLY A 12 16.33 -1.78 -3.32
C GLY A 12 15.87 -3.23 -3.04
N LYS A 13 15.30 -3.49 -1.86
CA LYS A 13 14.71 -4.78 -1.48
C LYS A 13 13.18 -4.75 -1.49
N ARG A 14 12.56 -3.74 -2.12
CA ARG A 14 11.10 -3.52 -2.19
C ARG A 14 10.48 -3.29 -0.81
N ARG A 15 11.23 -2.68 0.11
CA ARG A 15 10.74 -2.40 1.46
C ARG A 15 10.39 -0.93 1.62
N ILE A 16 9.41 -0.68 2.45
CA ILE A 16 8.97 0.66 2.85
C ILE A 16 8.88 0.72 4.37
N VAL A 17 9.24 1.87 4.93
CA VAL A 17 9.19 2.11 6.38
C VAL A 17 7.80 2.59 6.76
N VAL A 18 7.16 1.92 7.72
CA VAL A 18 5.89 2.34 8.32
C VAL A 18 6.12 3.64 9.08
N PRO A 19 5.30 4.69 8.86
CA PRO A 19 5.34 5.92 9.64
C PRO A 19 5.26 5.63 11.15
N GLU A 20 6.08 6.30 11.96
CA GLU A 20 6.19 6.02 13.40
C GLU A 20 4.85 6.10 14.12
N ARG A 21 4.03 7.10 13.75
CA ARG A 21 2.67 7.30 14.27
C ARG A 21 1.76 6.09 14.09
N PHE A 22 2.05 5.22 13.12
CA PHE A 22 1.23 4.05 12.81
C PHE A 22 1.81 2.75 13.33
N ARG A 23 3.07 2.71 13.77
CA ARG A 23 3.70 1.45 14.21
C ARG A 23 2.94 0.77 15.34
N GLY A 24 2.38 1.54 16.28
CA GLY A 24 1.59 1.00 17.40
C GLY A 24 0.24 0.38 16.98
N GLU A 25 -0.19 0.62 15.75
CA GLU A 25 -1.46 0.12 15.20
C GLU A 25 -1.22 -1.16 14.37
N PHE A 26 0.03 -1.44 14.01
CA PHE A 26 0.46 -2.72 13.45
C PHE A 26 0.78 -3.70 14.58
N ASN A 27 -0.21 -4.04 15.40
CA ASN A 27 -0.09 -5.09 16.44
C ASN A 27 -0.18 -6.53 15.88
N GLY A 28 -0.01 -6.69 14.56
CA GLY A 28 -0.15 -7.96 13.88
C GLY A 28 -0.06 -7.81 12.36
N GLU A 29 -0.71 -8.73 11.67
CA GLU A 29 -0.89 -8.68 10.23
C GLU A 29 -1.92 -7.60 9.87
N VAL A 30 -1.49 -6.57 9.13
CA VAL A 30 -2.36 -5.49 8.68
C VAL A 30 -2.60 -5.64 7.18
N LEU A 31 -3.86 -5.50 6.79
CA LEU A 31 -4.27 -5.50 5.39
C LEU A 31 -3.90 -4.15 4.77
N LEU A 32 -2.96 -4.16 3.82
CA LEU A 32 -2.56 -2.97 3.09
C LEU A 32 -3.25 -2.92 1.75
N MET A 33 -3.89 -1.79 1.44
CA MET A 33 -4.43 -1.52 0.12
C MET A 33 -3.46 -0.66 -0.68
N VAL A 34 -3.08 -1.12 -1.86
CA VAL A 34 -2.22 -0.36 -2.77
C VAL A 34 -3.01 -0.05 -4.03
N ASN A 35 -3.08 1.24 -4.40
CA ASN A 35 -3.86 1.72 -5.53
C ASN A 35 -3.01 2.61 -6.45
N LYS A 36 -3.35 2.65 -7.75
CA LYS A 36 -2.72 3.51 -8.76
C LYS A 36 -3.31 4.91 -8.80
N SER A 37 -4.60 5.08 -8.50
CA SER A 37 -5.31 6.36 -8.61
C SER A 37 -5.61 6.98 -7.23
N ASN A 38 -5.63 8.32 -7.20
CA ASN A 38 -6.03 9.16 -6.07
C ASN A 38 -7.55 9.38 -6.00
N GLU A 39 -8.33 8.77 -6.90
CA GLU A 39 -9.75 9.07 -7.02
C GLU A 39 -10.54 8.57 -5.81
N GLN A 40 -11.38 9.46 -5.27
CA GLN A 40 -12.46 9.16 -4.33
C GLN A 40 -13.57 8.37 -5.03
N GLU A 41 -13.27 7.22 -5.64
CA GLU A 41 -14.34 6.32 -6.06
C GLU A 41 -15.05 5.80 -4.80
N LYS A 42 -16.38 5.96 -4.73
CA LYS A 42 -17.27 5.35 -3.73
C LYS A 42 -16.85 3.89 -3.54
N GLU A 43 -16.17 3.59 -2.44
CA GLU A 43 -15.50 2.31 -2.22
C GLU A 43 -16.51 1.17 -2.04
N SER A 44 -16.90 0.53 -3.14
CA SER A 44 -17.23 -0.89 -3.08
C SER A 44 -15.91 -1.65 -2.91
N LEU A 45 -15.77 -2.35 -1.78
CA LEU A 45 -14.60 -3.16 -1.41
C LEU A 45 -14.46 -4.40 -2.31
N LEU A 46 -14.26 -4.22 -3.62
CA LEU A 46 -13.70 -5.26 -4.47
C LEU A 46 -12.19 -5.26 -4.30
N ALA A 47 -11.81 -5.60 -3.07
CA ALA A 47 -10.47 -5.85 -2.65
C ALA A 47 -10.04 -7.22 -3.19
N TYR A 48 -9.27 -7.25 -4.28
CA TYR A 48 -8.65 -8.50 -4.72
C TYR A 48 -7.62 -8.94 -3.68
N SER A 49 -8.00 -9.93 -2.87
CA SER A 49 -7.05 -10.85 -2.26
C SER A 49 -6.28 -11.50 -3.40
N LEU A 50 -4.98 -11.79 -3.24
CA LEU A 50 -4.14 -12.48 -4.24
C LEU A 50 -4.66 -13.89 -4.65
N LYS A 51 -5.89 -14.25 -4.28
CA LYS A 51 -6.66 -15.42 -4.70
C LYS A 51 -7.81 -14.99 -5.63
N GLY A 52 -7.59 -14.99 -6.94
CA GLY A 52 -8.70 -15.09 -7.92
C GLY A 52 -8.85 -13.92 -8.90
N THR A 53 -8.28 -14.12 -10.09
CA THR A 53 -8.85 -13.89 -11.42
C THR A 53 -10.00 -12.88 -11.61
N GLU A 54 -9.68 -11.61 -11.81
CA GLU A 54 -10.41 -10.73 -12.74
C GLU A 54 -9.48 -9.58 -13.18
N LYS A 55 -9.32 -9.36 -14.49
CA LYS A 55 -8.43 -8.32 -15.03
C LYS A 55 -9.16 -6.97 -15.03
N LEU A 56 -9.02 -6.20 -13.95
CA LEU A 56 -9.41 -4.78 -13.93
C LEU A 56 -8.49 -3.94 -14.83
N PRO A 57 -8.96 -2.79 -15.35
CA PRO A 57 -8.09 -1.80 -15.99
C PRO A 57 -6.91 -1.44 -15.07
N PRO A 58 -5.70 -1.18 -15.59
CA PRO A 58 -4.51 -0.91 -14.76
C PRO A 58 -4.70 0.24 -13.76
N GLU A 59 -5.64 1.13 -14.05
CA GLU A 59 -5.99 2.34 -13.31
C GLU A 59 -6.86 2.05 -12.08
N LYS A 60 -7.55 0.90 -12.07
CA LYS A 60 -8.43 0.44 -10.99
C LYS A 60 -7.85 -0.75 -10.21
N MET A 61 -6.60 -1.14 -10.50
CA MET A 61 -5.96 -2.26 -9.82
C MET A 61 -5.67 -1.91 -8.35
N LYS A 62 -6.39 -2.59 -7.45
CA LYS A 62 -6.16 -2.57 -6.01
C LYS A 62 -5.48 -3.88 -5.62
N PHE A 63 -4.34 -3.80 -4.95
CA PHE A 63 -3.71 -4.97 -4.33
C PHE A 63 -3.99 -4.96 -2.85
N LEU A 64 -4.48 -6.08 -2.33
CA LEU A 64 -4.53 -6.32 -0.90
C LEU A 64 -3.62 -7.47 -0.51
N PHE A 65 -2.74 -7.18 0.43
CA PHE A 65 -1.88 -8.16 1.03
C PHE A 65 -1.77 -7.91 2.53
N SER A 66 -1.63 -9.00 3.25
CA SER A 66 -1.30 -8.94 4.66
C SER A 66 0.18 -8.65 4.82
N ALA A 67 0.52 -7.71 5.71
CA ALA A 67 1.90 -7.35 5.99
C ALA A 67 2.14 -7.23 7.49
N LYS A 68 3.26 -7.80 7.94
CA LYS A 68 3.79 -7.61 9.28
C LYS A 68 5.09 -6.80 9.19
N PRO A 69 5.21 -5.65 9.87
CA PRO A 69 6.46 -4.91 9.93
C PRO A 69 7.55 -5.74 10.61
N ASP A 70 8.79 -5.61 10.15
CA ASP A 70 9.94 -6.18 10.85
C ASP A 70 10.29 -5.38 12.13
N GLY A 71 11.29 -5.83 12.88
CA GLY A 71 11.75 -5.13 14.10
C GLY A 71 12.26 -3.70 13.89
N GLN A 72 12.39 -3.25 12.64
CA GLN A 72 12.74 -1.88 12.26
C GLN A 72 11.54 -1.12 11.68
N GLY A 73 10.33 -1.69 11.74
CA GLY A 73 9.11 -1.10 11.23
C GLY A 73 9.04 -1.07 9.70
N ARG A 74 9.71 -2.01 9.01
CA ARG A 74 9.69 -2.10 7.53
C ARG A 74 8.76 -3.18 7.05
N ILE A 75 8.08 -2.92 5.94
CA ILE A 75 7.21 -3.88 5.26
C ILE A 75 7.79 -4.19 3.89
N VAL A 76 7.78 -5.47 3.51
CA VAL A 76 8.17 -5.92 2.17
C VAL A 76 6.95 -5.86 1.25
N LEU A 77 7.07 -5.13 0.14
CA LEU A 77 6.06 -5.10 -0.91
C LEU A 77 6.16 -6.36 -1.80
N PRO A 78 5.04 -7.01 -2.14
CA PRO A 78 5.03 -8.11 -3.09
C PRO A 78 5.61 -7.69 -4.44
N LYS A 79 6.32 -8.60 -5.11
CA LYS A 79 7.00 -8.28 -6.39
C LYS A 79 6.01 -7.78 -7.44
N ALA A 80 4.87 -8.46 -7.54
CA ALA A 80 3.78 -8.09 -8.44
C ALA A 80 3.28 -6.66 -8.21
N VAL A 81 3.22 -6.19 -6.95
CA VAL A 81 2.81 -4.82 -6.62
C VAL A 81 3.85 -3.83 -7.15
N CYS A 82 5.14 -4.08 -6.91
CA CYS A 82 6.21 -3.22 -7.41
C CYS A 82 6.25 -3.17 -8.95
N ASP A 83 6.16 -4.32 -9.60
CA ASP A 83 6.26 -4.42 -11.06
C ASP A 83 5.04 -3.80 -11.77
N THR A 84 3.87 -3.78 -11.12
CA THR A 84 2.62 -3.26 -11.70
C THR A 84 2.37 -1.79 -11.35
N LEU A 85 2.54 -1.41 -10.08
CA LEU A 85 2.14 -0.09 -9.57
C LEU A 85 3.30 0.88 -9.33
N PHE A 86 4.49 0.36 -9.04
CA PHE A 86 5.66 1.17 -8.68
C PHE A 86 6.79 1.06 -9.70
N LYS A 87 6.50 0.61 -10.92
CA LYS A 87 7.51 0.47 -11.97
C LYS A 87 8.08 1.86 -12.32
N GLY A 88 9.33 2.10 -11.94
CA GLY A 88 10.00 3.40 -12.10
C GLY A 88 9.74 4.40 -10.96
N CYS A 89 8.91 4.05 -9.97
CA CYS A 89 8.70 4.86 -8.78
C CYS A 89 9.71 4.47 -7.69
N SER A 90 10.46 5.43 -7.17
CA SER A 90 11.31 5.23 -6.00
C SER A 90 10.64 5.66 -4.69
N GLU A 91 9.46 6.29 -4.76
CA GLU A 91 8.73 6.82 -3.62
C GLU A 91 7.27 6.42 -3.62
N VAL A 92 6.72 6.28 -2.43
CA VAL A 92 5.29 6.04 -2.17
C VAL A 92 4.75 7.07 -1.21
N ILE A 93 3.44 7.31 -1.31
CA ILE A 93 2.66 8.06 -0.35
C ILE A 93 1.91 7.05 0.51
N TRP A 94 2.17 7.08 1.82
CA TRP A 94 1.34 6.47 2.83
C TRP A 94 0.20 7.42 3.16
N GLU A 95 -1.02 6.94 3.06
CA GLU A 95 -2.21 7.69 3.41
C GLU A 95 -3.03 6.90 4.43
N GLY A 96 -3.22 7.49 5.60
CA GLY A 96 -4.13 6.95 6.61
C GLY A 96 -5.57 7.33 6.28
N TRP A 97 -6.45 6.32 6.28
CA TRP A 97 -7.91 6.47 6.20
C TRP A 97 -8.56 5.94 7.47
N LYS A 98 -9.81 6.34 7.73
CA LYS A 98 -10.54 6.04 8.98
C LYS A 98 -10.28 4.63 9.56
N ASP A 99 -10.32 3.61 8.71
CA ASP A 99 -10.25 2.19 9.04
C ASP A 99 -9.11 1.41 8.35
N HIS A 100 -8.34 2.04 7.45
CA HIS A 100 -7.29 1.34 6.69
C HIS A 100 -6.15 2.27 6.23
N PHE A 101 -5.13 1.68 5.61
CA PHE A 101 -4.03 2.40 4.97
C PHE A 101 -4.05 2.22 3.45
N LYS A 102 -3.79 3.32 2.74
CA LYS A 102 -3.49 3.32 1.32
C LYS A 102 -2.01 3.58 1.10
N ILE A 103 -1.41 2.81 0.20
CA ILE A 103 -0.09 3.11 -0.35
C ILE A 103 -0.27 3.47 -1.82
N LEU A 104 0.23 4.63 -2.19
CA LEU A 104 0.05 5.20 -3.52
C LEU A 104 1.42 5.48 -4.14
N PRO A 105 1.60 5.31 -5.46
CA PRO A 105 2.83 5.75 -6.12
C PRO A 105 2.95 7.27 -6.01
N CYS A 106 4.13 7.77 -5.66
CA CYS A 106 4.41 9.17 -5.83
C CYS A 106 4.69 9.38 -7.33
N SER A 107 3.79 10.05 -8.05
CA SER A 107 4.03 10.43 -9.44
C SER A 107 5.34 11.19 -9.52
N SER A 108 6.25 10.75 -10.38
CA SER A 108 7.39 11.56 -10.85
C SER A 108 6.92 12.61 -11.84
#